data_AF-A0A3R7NWA7-F1
#
_entry.id   AF-A0A3R7NWA7-F1
#
_cell.length_a   1.000
_cell.length_b   1.000
_cell.length_c   1.000
_cell.angle_alpha   90.00
_cell.angle_beta   90.00
_cell.angle_gamma   90.00
#
_symmetry.space_group_name_H-M   'P 1'
#
loop_
_entity.id
_entity.type
_entity.pdbx_description
1 polymer ?
#
loop_
_entity_poly.entity_id
_entity_poly.type
_entity_poly.pdbx_seq_one_letter_code
_entity_poly.pdbx_strand_id
1 'polypeptide(L)' 'MLKILFREIFWFLLSIILALFFSFIFLEFLDLSSTERGLKPIEKVFSVQLYLIGCLVSFICIYIVRLIVGLIRMLTR' A
#
# COMPACT_ATOMS: atom_id res chain seq x y z
N MET A 1 12.84 21.64 14.29
CA MET A 1 11.60 20.93 14.65
C MET A 1 10.62 20.87 13.47
N LEU A 2 10.12 22.01 12.95
CA LEU A 2 9.19 22.06 11.80
C LEU A 2 9.66 21.32 10.54
N LYS A 3 10.96 21.40 10.19
CA LYS A 3 11.54 20.69 9.03
C LYS A 3 11.45 19.16 9.15
N ILE A 4 11.52 18.61 10.37
CA ILE A 4 11.42 17.16 10.63
C ILE A 4 9.98 16.73 10.43
N LEU A 5 9.03 17.51 10.98
CA LEU A 5 7.59 17.29 10.85
C LEU A 5 7.13 17.29 9.39
N PHE A 6 7.56 18.28 8.59
CA PHE A 6 7.26 18.32 7.15
C PHE A 6 7.80 17.11 6.39
N ARG A 7 9.03 16.68 6.71
CA ARG A 7 9.63 15.51 6.08
C ARG A 7 8.88 14.21 6.42
N GLU A 8 8.42 14.07 7.66
CA GLU A 8 7.64 12.90 8.06
C GLU A 8 6.26 12.87 7.41
N ILE A 9 5.55 14.00 7.39
CA ILE A 9 4.25 14.12 6.71
C ILE A 9 4.38 13.84 5.22
N PHE A 10 5.42 14.36 4.56
CA PHE A 10 5.67 14.09 3.15
C PHE A 10 5.85 12.59 2.90
N TRP A 11 6.62 11.91 3.75
CA TRP A 11 6.84 10.47 3.63
C TRP A 11 5.60 9.64 3.95
N PHE A 12 4.78 10.08 4.90
CA PHE A 12 3.51 9.45 5.20
C PHE A 12 2.57 9.54 4.00
N LEU A 13 2.43 10.72 3.41
CA LEU A 13 1.63 10.94 2.20
C LEU A 13 2.14 10.11 1.02
N LEU A 14 3.46 10.10 0.80
CA LEU A 14 4.08 9.29 -0.23
C LEU A 14 3.76 7.80 -0.03
N SER A 15 3.85 7.29 1.20
CA SER A 15 3.53 5.89 1.52
C SER A 15 2.07 5.55 1.25
N ILE A 16 1.13 6.48 1.51
CA ILE A 16 -0.29 6.29 1.17
C ILE A 16 -0.49 6.19 -0.35
N ILE A 17 0.13 7.09 -1.12
CA ILE A 17 0.01 7.08 -2.58
C ILE A 17 0.57 5.78 -3.16
N LEU A 18 1.73 5.33 -2.66
CA LEU A 18 2.30 4.04 -3.06
C LEU A 18 1.43 2.86 -2.62
N ALA A 19 0.84 2.89 -1.42
CA ALA A 19 -0.03 1.82 -0.94
C ALA A 19 -1.28 1.65 -1.82
N LEU A 20 -1.87 2.75 -2.29
CA LEU A 20 -2.96 2.72 -3.26
C LEU A 20 -2.53 2.04 -4.57
N PHE A 21 -1.36 2.40 -5.10
CA PHE A 21 -0.83 1.78 -6.32
C PHE A 21 -0.55 0.29 -6.14
N PHE A 22 0.09 -0.11 -5.05
CA PHE A 22 0.37 -1.51 -4.74
C PHE A 22 -0.90 -2.32 -4.47
N SER A 23 -1.97 -1.71 -3.97
CA SER A 23 -3.25 -2.39 -3.79
C SER A 23 -3.85 -2.86 -5.12
N PHE A 24 -3.66 -2.12 -6.21
CA PHE A 24 -4.07 -2.59 -7.54
C PHE A 24 -3.29 -3.83 -7.97
N ILE A 25 -1.98 -3.85 -7.75
CA ILE A 25 -1.12 -5.03 -8.03
C ILE A 25 -1.57 -6.22 -7.19
N PHE A 26 -1.93 -6.00 -5.92
CA PHE A 26 -2.46 -7.05 -5.04
C PHE A 26 -3.78 -7.62 -5.55
N LEU A 27 -4.68 -6.76 -6.03
CA LEU A 27 -5.97 -7.17 -6.58
C LEU A 27 -5.84 -7.94 -7.90
N GLU A 28 -4.88 -7.52 -8.74
CA GLU A 28 -4.50 -8.22 -9.98
C GLU A 28 -3.92 -9.61 -9.67
N PHE A 29 -3.10 -9.75 -8.62
CA PHE A 29 -2.55 -11.04 -8.19
C PHE A 29 -3.62 -12.03 -7.73
N LEU A 30 -4.77 -11.52 -7.28
CA LEU A 30 -5.91 -12.32 -6.83
C LEU A 30 -6.93 -12.57 -7.95
N ASP A 31 -6.62 -12.15 -9.18
CA ASP A 31 -7.47 -12.27 -10.37
C ASP A 31 -8.87 -11.63 -10.20
N LEU A 32 -9.01 -10.76 -9.20
CA LEU A 32 -10.25 -10.04 -8.87
C LEU A 32 -10.30 -8.68 -9.57
N SER A 33 -9.84 -8.67 -10.82
CA SER A 33 -9.90 -7.49 -11.67
C SER A 33 -11.35 -7.20 -12.02
N SER A 34 -11.89 -6.09 -11.54
CA SER A 34 -13.26 -5.61 -11.82
C SER A 34 -13.55 -5.34 -13.32
N THR A 35 -12.61 -5.70 -14.19
CA THR A 35 -12.64 -5.52 -15.65
C THR A 35 -13.61 -6.49 -16.34
N GLU A 36 -13.96 -7.62 -15.71
CA GLU A 36 -14.99 -8.50 -16.26
C GLU A 36 -16.40 -7.95 -16.04
N ARG A 37 -17.08 -7.61 -17.15
CA ARG A 37 -18.44 -7.03 -17.20
C ARG A 37 -19.56 -7.94 -16.66
N GLY A 38 -19.23 -9.14 -16.15
CA GLY A 38 -20.17 -10.14 -15.65
C GLY A 38 -20.24 -10.29 -14.12
N LEU A 39 -19.51 -9.46 -13.36
CA LEU A 39 -19.43 -9.60 -11.89
C LEU A 39 -20.79 -9.38 -11.23
N LYS A 40 -21.19 -10.33 -10.37
CA LYS A 40 -22.38 -10.21 -9.53
C LYS A 40 -22.20 -9.02 -8.57
N PRO A 41 -23.28 -8.36 -8.11
CA PRO A 41 -23.21 -7.23 -7.19
C PRO A 41 -22.35 -7.52 -5.94
N ILE A 42 -22.34 -8.77 -5.49
CA ILE A 42 -21.57 -9.24 -4.33
C ILE A 42 -20.05 -9.19 -4.58
N GLU A 43 -19.60 -9.54 -5.78
CA GLU A 43 -18.17 -9.59 -6.13
C GLU A 43 -17.61 -8.18 -6.27
N LYS A 44 -18.45 -7.23 -6.69
CA LYS A 44 -18.09 -5.81 -6.73
C LYS A 44 -17.84 -5.24 -5.33
N VAL A 45 -18.70 -5.58 -4.36
CA VAL A 45 -18.50 -5.17 -2.96
C VAL A 45 -17.26 -5.85 -2.38
N PHE A 46 -17.07 -7.14 -2.66
CA PHE A 46 -15.91 -7.89 -2.21
C PHE A 46 -14.60 -7.34 -2.77
N SER A 47 -14.55 -6.95 -4.06
CA SER A 47 -13.37 -6.36 -4.69
C SER A 47 -12.97 -5.04 -4.03
N VAL A 48 -13.94 -4.19 -3.67
CA VAL A 48 -13.66 -2.92 -2.97
C VAL A 48 -13.14 -3.17 -1.55
N GLN A 49 -13.73 -4.15 -0.83
CA GLN A 49 -13.25 -4.53 0.50
C GLN A 49 -11.82 -5.08 0.43
N LEU A 50 -11.53 -5.93 -0.54
CA LEU A 50 -10.22 -6.52 -0.74
C LEU A 50 -9.18 -5.48 -1.17
N TYR A 51 -9.58 -4.48 -1.94
CA TYR A 51 -8.74 -3.33 -2.26
C TYR A 51 -8.40 -2.48 -1.02
N LEU A 52 -9.36 -2.28 -0.11
CA LEU A 52 -9.07 -1.57 1.16
C LEU A 52 -8.10 -2.37 2.04
N ILE A 53 -8.27 -3.69 2.11
CA ILE A 53 -7.35 -4.59 2.81
C ILE A 53 -5.97 -4.57 2.15
N GLY A 54 -5.91 -4.66 0.82
CA GLY A 54 -4.68 -4.59 0.04
C GLY A 54 -3.92 -3.28 0.25
N CYS A 55 -4.65 -2.16 0.41
CA CYS A 55 -4.05 -0.87 0.74
C CYS A 55 -3.42 -0.87 2.14
N LEU A 56 -4.10 -1.42 3.14
CA LEU A 56 -3.55 -1.57 4.50
C LEU A 56 -2.30 -2.46 4.53
N VAL A 57 -2.37 -3.62 3.86
CA VAL A 57 -1.23 -4.55 3.75
C VAL A 57 -0.05 -3.87 3.04
N SER A 58 -0.30 -3.19 1.93
CA SER A 58 0.73 -2.46 1.17
C SER A 58 1.38 -1.35 2.00
N PHE A 59 0.58 -0.61 2.78
CA PHE A 59 1.10 0.41 3.69
C PHE A 59 2.03 -0.17 4.76
N ILE A 60 1.65 -1.29 5.37
CA ILE A 60 2.48 -2.01 6.35
C ILE A 60 3.78 -2.48 5.69
N CYS A 61 3.70 -3.08 4.50
CA CYS A 61 4.88 -3.53 3.76
C CYS A 61 5.87 -2.39 3.45
N ILE A 62 5.38 -1.22 3.01
CA ILE A 62 6.23 -0.05 2.76
C ILE A 62 6.98 0.37 4.04
N TYR A 63 6.30 0.36 5.19
CA TYR A 63 6.92 0.67 6.48
C TYR A 63 7.95 -0.38 6.91
N ILE A 64 7.68 -1.66 6.68
CA ILE A 64 8.64 -2.75 6.96
C ILE A 64 9.91 -2.56 6.12
N VAL A 65 9.78 -2.34 4.80
CA VAL A 65 10.92 -2.10 3.91
C VAL A 65 11.74 -0.90 4.40
N ARG A 66 11.05 0.16 4.83
CA ARG A 66 11.71 1.36 5.38
C ARG A 66 12.50 1.07 6.65
N LEU A 67 11.95 0.25 7.55
CA LEU A 67 12.62 -0.19 8.77
C LEU A 67 13.86 -1.03 8.44
N ILE A 68 13.75 -1.95 7.49
CA ILE A 68 14.87 -2.79 7.02
C ILE A 68 15.99 -1.93 6.42
N VAL A 69 15.67 -0.99 5.52
CA VAL A 69 16.65 -0.07 4.94
C VAL A 69 17.33 0.78 6.02
N GLY A 70 16.58 1.19 7.05
CA GLY A 70 17.13 1.85 8.23
C GLY A 70 18.12 0.98 8.99
N LEU A 71 17.77 -0.29 9.25
CA LEU A 71 18.64 -1.26 9.92
C LEU A 71 19.92 -1.53 9.13
N ILE A 72 19.80 -1.79 7.82
CA ILE A 72 20.94 -2.06 6.95
C ILE A 72 21.89 -0.86 6.95
N ARG A 73 21.36 0.37 6.85
CA ARG A 73 22.18 1.59 6.90
C ARG A 73 22.88 1.76 8.25
N MET A 74 22.28 1.29 9.34
CA MET A 74 22.89 1.33 10.67
C MET A 74 23.99 0.27 10.83
N LEU A 75 23.81 -0.92 10.25
CA LEU A 75 24.77 -2.02 10.34
C LEU A 75 26.01 -1.82 9.45
N THR A 76 25.86 -1.19 8.28
CA THR A 76 26.96 -0.91 7.35
C THR A 76 27.82 0.30 7.77
N ARG A 77 27.43 1.03 8.82
CA ARG A 77 28.16 2.19 9.35
C ARG A 77 28.95 1.83 10.60
#